data_AF-E0S6G6-F1
#
_entry.id   AF-E0S6G6-F1
#
_cell.length_a   1.000
_cell.length_b   1.000
_cell.length_c   1.000
_cell.angle_alpha   90.00
_cell.angle_beta   90.00
_cell.angle_gamma   90.00
#
_symmetry.space_group_name_H-M   'P 1'
#
loop_
_entity.id
_entity.type
_entity.pdbx_description
1 polymer ?
#
loop_
_entity_poly.entity_id
_entity_poly.type
_entity_poly.pdbx_seq_one_letter_code
_entity_poly.pdbx_strand_id
1 'polypeptide(L)'
;MIFIGHSFDFEFTTKTSNPIRCAFGKQFFMLLFSDNTGMYKGSTHHVCFVVPVHYPSFVRSLLKPKHLSLKESVDYLFKFKTPEDRNRFTLYVGSISNTCFEIIKELGPARKVSKK
;
A
#
# COMPACT_ATOMS: atom_id res chain seq x y z
N MET A 1 -16.38 -7.35 1.60
CA MET A 1 -15.78 -8.60 2.12
C MET A 1 -14.87 -8.23 3.27
N ILE A 2 -15.17 -8.66 4.51
CA ILE A 2 -14.30 -8.47 5.68
C ILE A 2 -13.21 -9.53 5.55
N PHE A 3 -11.94 -9.12 5.45
CA PHE A 3 -10.85 -10.08 5.43
C PHE A 3 -10.61 -10.60 6.85
N ILE A 4 -10.88 -11.89 7.05
CA ILE A 4 -10.47 -12.64 8.25
C ILE A 4 -9.45 -13.69 7.76
N GLY A 5 -8.26 -13.24 7.38
CA GLY A 5 -7.18 -14.11 6.92
C GLY A 5 -6.02 -14.16 7.91
N HIS A 6 -5.33 -15.29 7.94
CA HIS A 6 -4.47 -15.68 9.06
C HIS A 6 -3.08 -15.04 9.11
N SER A 7 -2.55 -14.48 8.02
CA SER A 7 -1.32 -13.67 8.06
C SER A 7 -0.98 -13.09 6.68
N PHE A 8 -0.38 -11.91 6.69
CA PHE A 8 0.48 -11.45 5.60
C PHE A 8 1.90 -11.98 5.83
N ASP A 9 2.72 -12.02 4.80
CA ASP A 9 4.14 -12.33 4.98
C ASP A 9 4.80 -11.23 5.81
N PHE A 10 4.49 -9.96 5.50
CA PHE A 10 4.90 -8.80 6.30
C PHE A 10 4.07 -7.55 5.96
N GLU A 11 4.09 -6.58 6.87
CA GLU A 11 3.44 -5.27 6.74
C GLU A 11 4.46 -4.14 6.74
N PHE A 12 4.16 -3.08 6.00
CA PHE A 12 5.00 -1.90 5.86
C PHE A 12 4.14 -0.66 5.57
N THR A 13 4.72 0.53 5.65
CA THR A 13 3.97 1.79 5.51
C THR A 13 4.63 2.73 4.52
N THR A 14 3.85 3.59 3.86
CA THR A 14 4.44 4.67 3.07
C THR A 14 5.07 5.76 3.96
N LYS A 15 6.04 6.49 3.41
CA LYS A 15 6.74 7.65 4.03
C LYS A 15 6.04 8.99 3.75
N THR A 16 4.82 8.97 3.21
CA THR A 16 4.03 10.15 2.86
C THR A 16 3.46 10.86 4.09
N SER A 17 3.06 12.13 3.95
CA SER A 17 2.43 12.90 5.05
C SER A 17 1.16 12.25 5.59
N ASN A 18 0.43 11.52 4.73
CA ASN A 18 -0.64 10.61 5.10
C ASN A 18 -0.16 9.18 4.81
N PRO A 19 0.38 8.45 5.80
CA PRO A 19 0.93 7.12 5.60
C PRO A 19 -0.17 6.11 5.25
N ILE A 20 0.07 5.32 4.21
CA ILE A 20 -0.80 4.21 3.80
C ILE A 20 -0.16 2.92 4.31
N ARG A 21 -0.93 2.13 5.05
CA ARG A 21 -0.52 0.79 5.48
C ARG A 21 -0.63 -0.18 4.31
N CYS A 22 0.42 -0.94 4.07
CA CYS A 22 0.54 -1.91 3.00
C CYS A 22 0.96 -3.25 3.58
N ALA A 23 0.68 -4.31 2.84
CA ALA A 23 1.14 -5.64 3.17
C ALA A 23 1.60 -6.39 1.93
N PHE A 24 2.50 -7.34 2.16
CA PHE A 24 2.93 -8.30 1.15
C PHE A 24 2.56 -9.71 1.58
N GLY A 25 2.18 -10.52 0.60
CA GLY A 25 1.92 -11.95 0.75
C GLY A 25 2.02 -12.59 -0.64
N LYS A 26 0.94 -13.21 -1.12
CA LYS A 26 0.87 -13.67 -2.52
C LYS A 26 1.05 -12.54 -3.55
N GLN A 27 0.73 -11.30 -3.17
CA GLN A 27 0.84 -10.10 -4.00
C GLN A 27 0.89 -8.85 -3.09
N PHE A 28 0.93 -7.67 -3.71
CA PHE A 28 0.87 -6.39 -2.99
C PHE A 28 -0.56 -6.03 -2.58
N PHE A 29 -0.75 -5.63 -1.32
CA PHE A 29 -2.03 -5.21 -0.76
C PHE A 29 -1.93 -3.84 -0.11
N MET A 30 -3.02 -3.07 -0.23
CA MET A 30 -3.29 -1.90 0.58
C MET A 30 -4.23 -2.26 1.73
N LEU A 31 -3.96 -1.71 2.91
CA LEU A 31 -4.76 -1.89 4.11
C LEU A 31 -5.51 -0.60 4.42
N LEU A 32 -6.82 -0.59 4.18
CA LEU A 32 -7.70 0.54 4.41
C LEU A 32 -8.48 0.34 5.70
N PHE A 33 -8.14 1.10 6.73
CA PHE A 33 -8.83 1.05 8.02
C PHE A 33 -10.03 1.98 8.00
N SER A 34 -11.17 1.45 8.41
CA SER A 34 -12.42 2.19 8.61
C SER A 34 -12.46 2.79 10.02
N ASP A 35 -13.19 3.89 10.18
CA ASP A 35 -13.50 4.48 11.50
C ASP A 35 -14.43 3.57 12.32
N ASN A 36 -15.17 2.69 11.66
CA ASN A 36 -15.96 1.66 12.32
C ASN A 36 -15.07 0.60 12.99
N THR A 37 -15.51 0.17 14.17
CA THR A 37 -14.96 -0.99 14.87
C THR A 37 -15.95 -2.15 14.79
N GLY A 38 -15.41 -3.37 14.76
CA GLY A 38 -16.17 -4.61 14.81
C GLY A 38 -15.79 -5.41 16.04
N MET A 39 -16.74 -6.17 16.58
CA MET A 39 -16.49 -7.11 17.66
C MET A 39 -16.18 -8.48 17.08
N TYR A 40 -15.05 -9.08 17.47
CA TYR A 40 -14.68 -10.44 17.06
C TYR A 40 -14.02 -11.15 18.23
N LYS A 41 -14.48 -12.38 18.53
CA LYS A 41 -13.98 -13.19 19.66
C LYS A 41 -13.90 -12.42 20.99
N GLY A 42 -14.92 -11.62 21.29
CA GLY A 42 -15.00 -10.86 22.55
C GLY A 42 -14.07 -9.64 22.64
N SER A 43 -13.35 -9.30 21.57
CA SER A 43 -12.49 -8.11 21.49
C SER A 43 -12.98 -7.14 20.42
N THR A 44 -12.74 -5.85 20.63
CA THR A 44 -13.02 -4.80 19.65
C THR A 44 -11.82 -4.64 18.72
N HIS A 45 -12.08 -4.63 17.41
CA HIS A 45 -11.06 -4.49 16.37
C HIS A 45 -11.44 -3.39 15.38
N HIS A 46 -10.45 -2.69 14.83
CA HIS A 46 -10.70 -1.82 13.68
C HIS A 46 -11.02 -2.66 12.44
N VAL A 47 -12.04 -2.24 11.70
CA VAL A 47 -12.36 -2.90 10.43
C VAL A 47 -11.32 -2.49 9.39
N CYS A 48 -10.64 -3.49 8.82
CA CYS A 48 -9.63 -3.31 7.77
C CYS A 48 -10.10 -3.96 6.47
N PHE A 49 -10.11 -3.18 5.40
CA PHE A 49 -10.30 -3.68 4.04
C PHE A 49 -8.92 -3.97 3.43
N VAL A 50 -8.74 -5.22 3.03
CA VAL A 50 -7.53 -5.70 2.38
C VAL A 50 -7.75 -5.68 0.89
N VAL A 51 -7.12 -4.74 0.21
CA VAL A 51 -7.32 -4.49 -1.22
C VAL A 51 -6.08 -4.92 -1.98
N PRO A 52 -6.16 -5.97 -2.82
CA PRO A 52 -5.15 -6.24 -3.84
C PRO A 52 -4.93 -5.02 -4.72
N VAL A 53 -3.69 -4.59 -4.92
CA VAL A 53 -3.40 -3.46 -5.80
C VAL A 53 -2.26 -3.80 -6.75
N HIS A 54 -2.42 -3.40 -8.01
CA HIS A 54 -1.34 -3.44 -8.98
C HIS A 54 -0.25 -2.44 -8.58
N TYR A 55 0.92 -2.94 -8.17
CA TYR A 55 2.00 -2.12 -7.62
C TYR A 55 2.43 -0.95 -8.55
N PRO A 56 2.63 -1.13 -9.87
CA PRO A 56 2.92 -0.01 -10.76
C PRO A 56 1.85 1.08 -10.74
N SER A 57 0.56 0.71 -10.75
CA SER A 57 -0.55 1.66 -10.67
C SER A 57 -0.52 2.44 -9.36
N PHE A 58 -0.25 1.77 -8.24
CA PHE A 58 -0.11 2.40 -6.93
C PHE A 58 1.04 3.43 -6.91
N VAL A 59 2.23 3.01 -7.33
CA VAL A 59 3.43 3.86 -7.36
C VAL A 59 3.21 5.08 -8.24
N ARG A 60 2.64 4.91 -9.44
CA ARG A 60 2.37 6.00 -10.39
C ARG A 60 1.24 6.93 -9.95
N SER A 61 0.37 6.47 -9.06
CA SER A 61 -0.70 7.31 -8.48
C SER A 61 -0.16 8.20 -7.36
N LEU A 62 0.75 7.68 -6.54
CA LEU A 62 1.39 8.43 -5.45
C LEU A 62 2.55 9.32 -5.92
N LEU A 63 3.42 8.77 -6.76
CA LEU A 63 4.49 9.50 -7.40
C LEU A 63 3.95 10.00 -8.72
N LYS A 64 3.85 11.32 -8.89
CA LYS A 64 3.53 11.93 -10.19
C LYS A 64 4.28 11.17 -11.30
N PRO A 65 3.60 10.77 -12.39
CA PRO A 65 4.16 9.86 -13.38
C PRO A 65 5.34 10.55 -14.07
N LYS A 66 6.59 10.23 -13.65
CA LYS A 66 7.87 10.37 -14.37
C LYS A 66 9.14 10.32 -13.50
N HIS A 67 9.06 10.40 -12.18
CA HIS A 67 10.29 10.69 -11.39
C HIS A 67 11.16 9.51 -10.97
N LEU A 68 10.63 8.28 -10.86
CA LEU A 68 11.39 7.13 -10.34
C LEU A 68 11.01 5.82 -11.04
N SER A 69 11.96 4.89 -11.12
CA SER A 69 11.71 3.50 -11.48
C SER A 69 10.90 2.79 -10.38
N LEU A 70 10.25 1.67 -10.73
CA LEU A 70 9.50 0.87 -9.75
C LEU A 70 10.42 0.37 -8.63
N LYS A 71 11.64 -0.03 -8.95
CA LYS A 71 12.62 -0.51 -7.96
C LYS A 71 13.06 0.59 -7.01
N GLU A 72 13.39 1.78 -7.51
CA GLU A 72 13.76 2.93 -6.67
C GLU A 72 12.58 3.40 -5.80
N SER A 73 11.35 3.20 -6.26
CA SER A 73 10.17 3.56 -5.49
C SER A 73 10.01 2.73 -4.21
N VAL A 74 10.64 1.56 -4.10
CA VAL A 74 10.64 0.74 -2.87
C VAL A 74 11.21 1.52 -1.69
N ASP A 75 12.42 2.04 -1.84
CA ASP A 75 13.09 2.77 -0.76
C ASP A 75 12.55 4.19 -0.60
N TYR A 76 12.12 4.80 -1.71
CA TYR A 76 11.57 6.15 -1.67
C TYR A 76 10.21 6.20 -0.97
N LEU A 77 9.29 5.32 -1.34
CA LEU A 77 7.92 5.35 -0.84
C LEU A 77 7.75 4.65 0.49
N PHE A 78 8.50 3.59 0.79
CA PHE A 78 8.14 2.70 1.90
C PHE A 78 9.15 2.69 3.04
N LYS A 79 8.61 2.48 4.24
CA LYS A 79 9.33 2.19 5.47
C LYS A 79 9.01 0.74 5.87
N PHE A 80 10.01 -0.12 5.78
CA PHE A 80 9.94 -1.52 6.22
C PHE A 80 10.36 -1.64 7.68
N LYS A 81 9.89 -2.70 8.34
CA LYS A 81 10.30 -3.01 9.72
C LYS A 81 11.68 -3.64 9.77
N THR A 82 11.99 -4.48 8.79
CA THR A 82 13.26 -5.21 8.71
C THR A 82 13.91 -5.05 7.32
N PRO A 83 15.24 -5.14 7.21
CA PRO A 83 15.94 -5.21 5.93
C PRO A 83 15.53 -6.42 5.08
N GLU A 84 15.20 -7.54 5.72
CA GLU A 84 14.79 -8.78 5.07
C GLU A 84 13.46 -8.58 4.31
N ASP A 85 12.47 -7.94 4.94
CA ASP A 85 11.19 -7.61 4.32
C ASP A 85 11.38 -6.70 3.10
N ARG A 86 12.23 -5.69 3.25
CA ARG A 86 12.60 -4.76 2.16
C ARG A 86 13.23 -5.51 0.99
N ASN A 87 14.14 -6.44 1.25
CA ASN A 87 14.81 -7.22 0.21
C ASN A 87 13.85 -8.18 -0.49
N ARG A 88 13.00 -8.89 0.26
CA ARG A 88 11.94 -9.75 -0.30
C ARG A 88 10.99 -8.96 -1.19
N PHE A 89 10.56 -7.78 -0.74
CA PHE A 89 9.69 -6.92 -1.53
C PHE A 89 10.38 -6.38 -2.78
N THR A 90 11.66 -6.03 -2.69
CA THR A 90 12.46 -5.58 -3.84
C THR A 90 12.56 -6.65 -4.92
N LEU A 91 12.73 -7.92 -4.53
CA LEU A 91 12.74 -9.06 -5.45
C LEU A 91 11.39 -9.21 -6.16
N TYR A 92 10.28 -9.09 -5.42
CA TYR A 92 8.94 -9.08 -6.01
C TYR A 92 8.78 -7.94 -7.01
N VAL A 93 9.18 -6.71 -6.67
CA VAL A 93 9.08 -5.57 -7.60
C VAL A 93 9.93 -5.78 -8.83
N GLY A 94 11.11 -6.40 -8.69
CA GLY A 94 12.00 -6.73 -9.80
C GLY A 94 11.46 -7.79 -10.75
N SER A 95 10.51 -8.63 -10.32
CA SER A 95 9.87 -9.64 -11.18
C SER A 95 8.64 -9.12 -11.93
N ILE A 96 8.17 -7.91 -11.62
CA ILE A 96 7.05 -7.29 -12.32
C ILE A 96 7.52 -6.82 -13.70
N SER A 97 6.99 -7.43 -14.76
CA SER A 97 7.38 -7.20 -16.15
C SER A 97 6.69 -6.01 -16.83
N ASN A 98 5.75 -5.32 -16.16
CA ASN A 98 4.71 -4.57 -16.86
C ASN A 98 4.97 -3.06 -17.04
N THR A 99 4.86 -2.63 -18.30
CA THR A 99 4.95 -1.27 -18.84
C THR A 99 3.64 -0.48 -18.77
N CYS A 100 2.51 -1.13 -18.47
CA CYS A 100 1.19 -0.51 -18.36
C CYS A 100 0.79 -0.24 -16.90
N PHE A 101 0.22 0.94 -16.65
CA PHE A 101 -0.33 1.31 -15.35
C PHE A 101 -1.59 2.15 -15.54
N GLU A 102 -2.44 2.15 -14.52
CA GLU A 102 -3.62 3.01 -14.43
C GLU A 102 -3.47 3.95 -13.23
N ILE A 103 -3.87 5.21 -13.40
CA ILE A 103 -3.84 6.19 -12.30
C ILE A 103 -5.10 6.03 -11.45
N ILE A 104 -4.90 5.68 -10.19
CA ILE A 104 -5.92 5.61 -9.14
C ILE A 104 -6.12 7.03 -8.60
N LYS A 105 -7.21 7.68 -9.01
CA LYS A 105 -7.46 9.11 -8.74
C LYS A 105 -7.59 9.41 -7.24
N GLU A 106 -8.07 8.44 -6.49
CA GLU A 106 -8.36 8.50 -5.05
C GLU A 106 -7.08 8.47 -4.19
N LEU A 107 -5.95 8.03 -4.77
CA LEU A 107 -4.63 8.01 -4.11
C LEU A 107 -3.78 9.23 -4.45
N GLY A 108 -4.24 10.09 -5.37
CA GLY A 108 -3.54 11.33 -5.70
C GLY A 108 -3.44 12.29 -4.49
N PRO A 109 -2.53 13.27 -4.53
CA PRO A 109 -2.41 14.26 -3.46
C PRO A 109 -3.77 14.92 -3.20
N ALA A 110 -4.13 15.05 -1.92
CA ALA A 110 -5.40 15.64 -1.50
C ALA A 110 -5.64 16.95 -2.25
N ARG A 111 -6.79 17.07 -2.92
CA ARG A 111 -7.21 18.35 -3.51
C ARG A 111 -7.18 19.37 -2.38
N LYS A 112 -6.41 20.46 -2.55
CA LYS A 112 -6.51 21.61 -1.65
C LYS A 112 -7.97 22.03 -1.68
N VAL A 113 -8.69 21.79 -0.59
CA VAL A 113 -10.01 22.38 -0.40
C VAL A 113 -9.74 23.87 -0.26
N SER A 114 -9.97 24.61 -1.34
CA SER A 114 -9.99 26.06 -1.31
C SER A 114 -11.10 26.44 -0.33
N LYS A 115 -10.72 26.88 0.87
CA LYS A 115 -11.65 27.57 1.76
C LYS A 115 -12.11 28.82 1.01
N LYS A 116 -13.35 28.83 0.57
CA LYS A 116 -14.08 30.06 0.24
C LYS A 116 -14.46 30.75 1.53
#